data_AF-A0A1W9J623-F1
#
_entry.id   AF-A0A1W9J623-F1
#
_cell.length_a   1.000
_cell.length_b   1.000
_cell.length_c   1.000
_cell.angle_alpha   90.00
_cell.angle_beta   90.00
_cell.angle_gamma   90.00
#
_symmetry.space_group_name_H-M   'P 1'
#
loop_
_entity.id
_entity.type
_entity.pdbx_description
1 polymer ?
#
loop_
_entity_poly.entity_id
_entity_poly.type
_entity_poly.pdbx_seq_one_letter_code
_entity_poly.pdbx_strand_id
1 'polypeptide(L)'
;MLRLPTMGRVLSGRQSDMSEMGKLARPFELSVWAMGGVLGTSAIGKDETTKLVEEGTRYRLDVFGPRPGAASTDRPLLRRMWFDRRTLLVVQEERLNGAGEMDASIQYEDFRSIGETALPANGSPDARLLRPFKISLEDGRGQGSVQVTFHEIISNQELKSEELGRVSRRPSAPESAS
;
A
#
# COMPACT_ATOMS: atom_id res chain seq x y z
N MET A 1 -4.89 -12.44 -4.04
CA MET A 1 -4.62 -13.63 -3.21
C MET A 1 -3.15 -13.56 -2.82
N LEU A 2 -2.84 -13.35 -1.55
CA LEU A 2 -1.46 -13.31 -1.05
C LEU A 2 -1.08 -14.72 -0.56
N ARG A 3 0.09 -15.21 -0.96
CA ARG A 3 0.64 -16.50 -0.53
C ARG A 3 1.78 -16.25 0.44
N LEU A 4 1.60 -16.62 1.70
CA LEU A 4 2.67 -16.52 2.71
C LEU A 4 3.27 -17.91 2.96
N PRO A 5 4.57 -18.11 2.70
CA PRO A 5 5.26 -19.30 3.16
C PRO A 5 5.43 -19.21 4.68
N THR A 6 4.92 -20.21 5.40
CA THR A 6 5.17 -20.44 6.83
C THR A 6 5.79 -21.83 7.00
N MET A 7 6.43 -22.12 8.15
CA MET A 7 7.12 -23.40 8.39
C MET A 7 6.27 -24.61 7.98
N GLY A 8 6.56 -25.17 6.80
CA GLY A 8 5.91 -26.35 6.21
C GLY A 8 4.54 -26.15 5.54
N ARG A 9 3.97 -24.92 5.47
CA ARG A 9 2.65 -24.68 4.85
C ARG A 9 2.56 -23.32 4.14
N VAL A 10 1.89 -23.30 2.98
CA VAL A 10 1.54 -22.07 2.25
C VAL A 10 0.12 -21.67 2.62
N LEU A 11 -0.03 -20.51 3.27
CA LEU A 11 -1.34 -19.95 3.58
C LEU A 11 -1.76 -19.02 2.43
N SER A 12 -2.96 -19.25 1.89
CA SER A 12 -3.57 -18.45 0.82
C SER A 12 -4.96 -18.02 1.25
N GLY A 13 -5.29 -16.73 1.13
CA GLY A 13 -6.61 -16.20 1.49
C GLY A 13 -6.91 -14.85 0.87
N ARG A 14 -8.17 -14.40 0.97
CA ARG A 14 -8.59 -13.02 0.73
C ARG A 14 -8.67 -12.26 2.05
N GLN A 15 -8.57 -10.94 2.03
CA GLN A 15 -8.70 -10.11 3.23
C GLN A 15 -10.06 -10.31 3.93
N SER A 16 -11.10 -10.68 3.16
CA SER A 16 -12.43 -11.04 3.67
C SER A 16 -12.45 -12.27 4.59
N ASP A 17 -11.43 -13.13 4.51
CA ASP A 17 -11.41 -14.44 5.18
C ASP A 17 -10.62 -14.40 6.51
N MET A 18 -10.23 -13.19 6.96
CA MET A 18 -9.40 -12.98 8.14
C MET A 18 -10.02 -13.51 9.44
N SER A 19 -11.36 -13.51 9.56
CA SER A 19 -12.06 -14.05 10.73
C SER A 19 -11.82 -15.55 10.94
N GLU A 20 -11.54 -16.30 9.86
CA GLU A 20 -11.31 -17.75 9.89
C GLU A 20 -9.84 -18.10 10.18
N MET A 21 -8.92 -17.13 10.11
CA MET A 21 -7.47 -17.35 10.27
C MET A 21 -6.99 -17.30 11.74
N GLY A 22 -7.87 -16.98 12.71
CA GLY A 22 -7.55 -16.99 14.14
C GLY A 22 -6.28 -16.22 14.49
N LYS A 23 -5.33 -16.87 15.17
CA LYS A 23 -4.03 -16.26 15.58
C LYS A 23 -3.15 -15.82 14.41
N LEU A 24 -3.41 -16.31 13.19
CA LEU A 24 -2.62 -15.97 11.99
C LEU A 24 -3.16 -14.74 11.26
N ALA A 25 -4.36 -14.26 11.62
CA ALA A 25 -4.97 -13.10 10.98
C ALA A 25 -4.08 -11.85 11.09
N ARG A 26 -3.47 -11.61 12.25
CA ARG A 26 -2.66 -10.41 12.49
C ARG A 26 -1.32 -10.41 11.73
N PRO A 27 -0.48 -11.46 11.80
CA PRO A 27 0.71 -11.52 10.95
C PRO A 27 0.40 -11.45 9.44
N PHE A 28 -0.74 -12.01 9.02
CA PHE A 28 -1.19 -11.93 7.63
C PHE A 28 -1.57 -10.51 7.22
N GLU A 29 -2.34 -9.80 8.05
CA GLU A 29 -2.70 -8.39 7.85
C GLU A 29 -1.46 -7.50 7.74
N LEU A 30 -0.51 -7.64 8.68
CA LEU A 30 0.76 -6.93 8.65
C LEU A 30 1.50 -7.21 7.33
N SER A 31 1.52 -8.46 6.87
CA SER A 31 2.15 -8.81 5.59
C SER A 31 1.46 -8.16 4.38
N VAL A 32 0.13 -8.03 4.39
CA VAL A 32 -0.62 -7.33 3.34
C VAL A 32 -0.23 -5.85 3.31
N TRP A 33 -0.13 -5.20 4.47
CA TRP A 33 0.30 -3.80 4.55
C TRP A 33 1.73 -3.60 4.08
N ALA A 34 2.65 -4.49 4.47
CA ALA A 34 4.04 -4.47 3.99
C ALA A 34 4.13 -4.45 2.47
N MET A 35 3.39 -5.36 1.82
CA MET A 35 3.35 -5.44 0.36
C MET A 35 2.64 -4.24 -0.28
N GLY A 36 1.69 -3.64 0.42
CA GLY A 36 0.98 -2.44 -0.01
C GLY A 36 1.91 -1.28 -0.34
N GLY A 37 2.93 -1.06 0.49
CA GLY A 37 3.95 -0.03 0.29
C GLY A 37 4.86 -0.29 -0.91
N VAL A 38 5.26 -1.55 -1.15
CA VAL A 38 6.12 -1.94 -2.29
C VAL A 38 5.38 -1.77 -3.62
N LEU A 39 4.15 -2.27 -3.68
CA LEU A 39 3.36 -2.31 -4.90
C LEU A 39 2.73 -0.95 -5.22
N GLY A 40 2.78 0.02 -4.30
CA GLY A 40 2.09 1.30 -4.46
C GLY A 40 0.56 1.16 -4.45
N THR A 41 0.04 0.09 -3.86
CA THR A 41 -1.42 -0.18 -3.81
C THR A 41 -2.11 0.52 -2.65
N SER A 42 -1.35 1.15 -1.76
CA SER A 42 -1.86 1.99 -0.66
C SER A 42 -2.08 3.44 -1.10
N ALA A 43 -2.70 3.64 -2.26
CA ALA A 43 -3.04 4.98 -2.74
C ALA A 43 -4.01 5.70 -1.79
N ILE A 44 -4.08 7.03 -1.89
CA ILE A 44 -5.08 7.83 -1.18
C ILE A 44 -6.42 7.64 -1.89
N GLY A 45 -7.46 7.26 -1.14
CA GLY A 45 -8.81 7.08 -1.65
C GLY A 45 -9.45 8.39 -2.07
N LYS A 46 -10.45 8.35 -2.97
CA LYS A 46 -11.15 9.56 -3.46
C LYS A 46 -11.84 10.37 -2.36
N ASP A 47 -12.32 9.69 -1.32
CA ASP A 47 -13.04 10.30 -0.20
C ASP A 47 -12.13 10.59 1.02
N GLU A 48 -10.85 10.28 0.90
CA GLU A 48 -9.82 10.59 1.89
C GLU A 48 -9.29 12.00 1.67
N THR A 49 -8.87 12.64 2.75
CA THR A 49 -8.27 13.99 2.71
C THR A 49 -6.90 13.95 3.35
N THR A 50 -5.96 14.76 2.88
CA THR A 50 -4.58 14.74 3.38
C THR A 50 -4.11 16.09 3.89
N LYS A 51 -3.22 16.08 4.88
CA LYS A 51 -2.49 17.26 5.36
C LYS A 51 -1.00 16.98 5.33
N LEU A 52 -0.23 17.82 4.65
CA LEU A 52 1.22 17.76 4.63
C LEU A 52 1.80 18.68 5.72
N VAL A 53 2.79 18.18 6.44
CA VAL A 53 3.50 18.88 7.51
C VAL A 53 5.00 18.75 7.26
N GLU A 54 5.74 19.85 7.37
CA GLU A 54 7.21 19.77 7.35
C GLU A 54 7.73 19.37 8.74
N GLU A 55 8.59 18.36 8.80
CA GLU A 55 9.14 17.82 10.04
C GLU A 55 10.66 17.59 9.89
N GLY A 56 11.42 18.69 9.99
CA GLY A 56 12.87 18.67 9.90
C GLY A 56 13.39 18.13 8.56
N THR A 57 13.98 16.94 8.59
CA THR A 57 14.51 16.24 7.41
C THR A 57 13.46 15.40 6.67
N ARG A 58 12.22 15.39 7.15
CA ARG A 58 11.11 14.63 6.57
C ARG A 58 9.91 15.52 6.28
N TYR A 59 9.07 15.06 5.36
CA TYR A 59 7.68 15.53 5.27
C TYR A 59 6.77 14.48 5.87
N ARG A 60 5.78 14.88 6.67
CA ARG A 60 4.74 13.99 7.17
C ARG A 60 3.43 14.28 6.47
N LEU A 61 2.82 13.25 5.88
CA LEU A 61 1.49 13.30 5.31
C LEU A 61 0.52 12.57 6.24
N ASP A 62 -0.41 13.33 6.82
CA ASP A 62 -1.52 12.80 7.60
C ASP A 62 -2.68 12.51 6.63
N VAL A 63 -3.19 11.28 6.63
CA VAL A 63 -4.30 10.83 5.77
C VAL A 63 -5.53 10.57 6.61
N PHE A 64 -6.58 11.34 6.37
CA PHE A 64 -7.84 11.30 7.08
C PHE A 64 -8.90 10.59 6.25
N GLY A 65 -9.70 9.77 6.90
CA GLY A 65 -10.77 9.01 6.30
C GLY A 65 -11.98 9.85 5.92
N PRO A 66 -13.01 9.18 5.35
CA PRO A 66 -14.29 9.81 5.13
C PRO A 66 -14.93 10.22 6.46
N ARG A 67 -15.70 11.30 6.43
CA ARG A 67 -16.45 11.81 7.57
C ARG A 67 -17.51 10.76 7.99
N PRO A 68 -17.54 10.31 9.26
CA PRO A 68 -18.55 9.35 9.71
C PRO A 68 -19.91 10.05 9.89
N GLY A 69 -20.66 10.13 8.78
CA GLY A 69 -21.99 10.72 8.74
C GLY A 69 -22.02 12.24 8.53
N ALA A 70 -23.21 12.77 8.18
CA ALA A 70 -23.38 14.17 7.82
C ALA A 70 -23.14 15.15 8.98
N ALA A 71 -23.29 14.70 10.23
CA ALA A 71 -23.23 15.55 11.41
C ALA A 71 -21.81 15.71 12.01
N SER A 72 -20.91 14.73 11.92
CA SER A 72 -19.64 14.81 12.70
C SER A 72 -18.58 15.63 11.97
N THR A 73 -18.13 16.77 12.50
CA THR A 73 -17.12 17.59 11.80
C THR A 73 -15.75 16.94 11.70
N ASP A 74 -15.50 15.93 12.54
CA ASP A 74 -14.19 15.30 12.66
C ASP A 74 -13.99 14.19 11.62
N ARG A 75 -12.77 14.08 11.10
CA ARG A 75 -12.37 13.01 10.17
C ARG A 75 -11.36 12.13 10.89
N PRO A 76 -11.57 10.80 10.95
CA PRO A 76 -10.63 9.93 11.63
C PRO A 76 -9.29 9.95 10.91
N LEU A 77 -8.20 10.13 11.64
CA LEU A 77 -6.85 9.96 11.11
C LEU A 77 -6.60 8.48 10.89
N LEU A 78 -6.36 8.06 9.65
CA LEU A 78 -6.18 6.65 9.28
C LEU A 78 -4.70 6.27 9.14
N ARG A 79 -3.89 7.18 8.61
CA ARG A 79 -2.48 6.91 8.31
C ARG A 79 -1.62 8.14 8.54
N ARG A 80 -0.37 7.92 8.90
CA ARG A 80 0.70 8.93 8.78
C ARG A 80 1.81 8.36 7.93
N MET A 81 2.32 9.13 6.99
CA MET A 81 3.41 8.70 6.10
C MET A 81 4.54 9.72 6.18
N TRP A 82 5.76 9.26 6.41
CA TRP A 82 6.93 10.11 6.39
C TRP A 82 7.71 9.89 5.11
N PHE A 83 7.99 10.99 4.43
CA PHE A 83 8.78 11.06 3.22
C PHE A 83 10.16 11.61 3.58
N ASP A 84 11.21 10.97 3.09
CA ASP A 84 12.53 11.59 3.09
C ASP A 84 12.50 12.86 2.22
N ARG A 85 12.97 13.98 2.76
CA ARG A 85 12.83 15.29 2.10
C ARG A 85 13.61 15.40 0.79
N ARG A 86 14.68 14.63 0.63
CA ARG A 86 15.57 14.70 -0.55
C ARG A 86 15.09 13.81 -1.67
N THR A 87 14.66 12.61 -1.33
CA THR A 87 14.28 11.56 -2.29
C THR A 87 12.78 11.46 -2.50
N LEU A 88 11.99 12.06 -1.61
CA LEU A 88 10.52 11.96 -1.57
C LEU A 88 10.03 10.51 -1.49
N LEU A 89 10.87 9.59 -1.00
CA LEU A 89 10.50 8.21 -0.75
C LEU A 89 9.81 8.11 0.59
N VAL A 90 8.74 7.33 0.67
CA VAL A 90 8.08 6.99 1.93
C VAL A 90 8.99 6.07 2.72
N VAL A 91 9.58 6.57 3.81
CA VAL A 91 10.53 5.81 4.65
C VAL A 91 9.86 5.20 5.88
N GLN A 92 8.71 5.75 6.28
CA GLN A 92 7.94 5.25 7.42
C GLN A 92 6.45 5.47 7.20
N GLU A 93 5.64 4.55 7.72
CA GLU A 93 4.19 4.66 7.73
C GLU A 93 3.64 4.18 9.07
N GLU A 94 2.66 4.89 9.62
CA GLU A 94 1.84 4.45 10.74
C GLU A 94 0.40 4.24 10.25
N ARG A 95 -0.19 3.12 10.67
CA ARG A 95 -1.61 2.81 10.51
C ARG A 95 -2.28 3.06 11.86
N LEU A 96 -3.42 3.75 11.85
CA LEU A 96 -4.19 4.07 13.05
C LEU A 96 -5.55 3.37 13.02
N ASN A 97 -6.04 2.98 14.19
CA ASN A 97 -7.37 2.41 14.35
C ASN A 97 -8.45 3.51 14.50
N GLY A 98 -9.72 3.13 14.59
CA GLY A 98 -10.84 4.07 14.74
C GLY A 98 -10.82 4.91 16.01
N ALA A 99 -10.01 4.54 17.02
CA ALA A 99 -9.79 5.32 18.24
C ALA A 99 -8.61 6.29 18.12
N GLY A 100 -7.90 6.31 16.98
CA GLY A 100 -6.70 7.11 16.78
C GLY A 100 -5.45 6.53 17.46
N GLU A 101 -5.51 5.29 17.93
CA GLU A 101 -4.33 4.59 18.45
C GLU A 101 -3.55 3.95 17.30
N MET A 102 -2.24 3.81 17.49
CA MET A 102 -1.39 3.13 16.51
C MET A 102 -1.81 1.66 16.42
N ASP A 103 -2.12 1.23 15.21
CA ASP A 103 -2.42 -0.15 14.87
C ASP A 103 -1.17 -0.85 14.32
N ALA A 104 -0.36 -0.17 13.52
CA ALA A 104 0.95 -0.68 13.10
C ALA A 104 1.92 0.43 12.72
N SER A 105 3.21 0.14 12.87
CA SER A 105 4.32 0.94 12.37
C SER A 105 5.06 0.17 11.29
N ILE A 106 5.41 0.84 10.20
CA ILE A 106 6.07 0.27 9.03
C ILE A 106 7.31 1.12 8.73
N GLN A 107 8.44 0.47 8.53
CA GLN A 107 9.70 1.09 8.11
C GLN A 107 10.11 0.52 6.76
N TYR A 108 10.43 1.40 5.82
CA TYR A 108 10.89 1.05 4.49
C TYR A 108 12.36 1.42 4.36
N GLU A 109 13.19 0.43 4.03
CA GLU A 109 14.65 0.53 4.02
C GLU A 109 15.23 -0.12 2.76
N ASP A 110 16.53 0.12 2.53
CA ASP A 110 17.28 -0.50 1.43
C ASP A 110 16.62 -0.23 0.08
N PHE A 111 16.42 1.05 -0.25
CA PHE A 111 15.82 1.44 -1.53
C PHE A 111 16.77 1.18 -2.69
N ARG A 112 16.31 0.41 -3.67
CA ARG A 112 17.07 0.07 -4.88
C ARG A 112 16.24 0.37 -6.12
N SER A 113 16.93 0.65 -7.23
CA SER A 113 16.28 0.83 -8.53
C SER A 113 15.77 -0.49 -9.08
N ILE A 114 14.55 -0.49 -9.59
CA ILE A 114 13.94 -1.61 -10.32
C ILE A 114 13.66 -1.19 -11.78
N GLY A 115 13.87 -2.11 -12.72
CA GLY A 115 13.70 -1.90 -14.17
C GLY A 115 14.99 -1.60 -14.95
N GLU A 116 15.02 -1.99 -16.23
CA GLU A 116 16.12 -1.70 -17.15
C GLU A 116 16.08 -0.24 -17.63
N THR A 117 17.26 0.33 -17.76
CA THR A 117 17.51 1.72 -18.11
C THR A 117 17.28 1.93 -19.62
N ALA A 118 16.06 2.32 -20.01
CA ALA A 118 15.86 3.03 -21.27
C ALA A 118 15.54 4.49 -20.93
N LEU A 119 16.59 5.32 -20.90
CA LEU A 119 16.42 6.77 -20.90
C LEU A 119 15.63 7.14 -22.17
N PRO A 120 14.44 7.75 -22.08
CA PRO A 120 13.91 8.46 -23.23
C PRO A 120 14.90 9.57 -23.56
N ALA A 121 15.23 9.77 -24.84
CA ALA A 121 16.15 10.82 -25.28
C ALA A 121 15.75 12.26 -24.84
N ASN A 122 14.55 12.44 -24.29
CA ASN A 122 14.01 13.69 -23.75
C ASN A 122 13.43 13.55 -22.31
N GLY A 123 13.76 12.49 -21.56
CA GLY A 123 13.19 12.23 -20.23
C GLY A 123 14.14 12.61 -19.09
N SER A 124 13.60 13.22 -18.03
CA SER A 124 14.33 13.56 -16.80
C SER A 124 15.14 12.36 -16.25
N PRO A 125 16.39 12.56 -15.80
CA PRO A 125 17.26 11.51 -15.26
C PRO A 125 16.73 10.79 -14.00
N ASP A 126 15.62 11.27 -13.41
CA ASP A 126 14.99 10.75 -12.18
C ASP A 126 13.95 9.63 -12.40
N ALA A 127 13.80 9.10 -13.61
CA ALA A 127 12.78 8.09 -13.91
C ALA A 127 13.06 6.67 -13.37
N ARG A 128 14.10 6.48 -12.54
CA ARG A 128 14.41 5.18 -11.94
C ARG A 128 13.44 4.89 -10.81
N LEU A 129 12.64 3.83 -10.98
CA LEU A 129 11.67 3.41 -9.99
C LEU A 129 12.42 2.83 -8.77
N LEU A 130 12.50 3.59 -7.68
CA LEU A 130 13.10 3.10 -6.43
C LEU A 130 12.05 2.33 -5.61
N ARG A 131 12.45 1.18 -5.07
CA ARG A 131 11.63 0.33 -4.20
C ARG A 131 12.40 -0.15 -2.98
N PRO A 132 11.76 -0.28 -1.81
CA PRO A 132 12.41 -0.81 -0.62
C PRO A 132 12.64 -2.31 -0.77
N PHE A 133 13.84 -2.77 -0.45
CA PHE A 133 14.19 -4.20 -0.41
C PHE A 133 14.12 -4.76 1.00
N LYS A 134 13.98 -3.91 2.02
CA LYS A 134 13.73 -4.31 3.40
C LYS A 134 12.55 -3.53 3.95
N ILE A 135 11.63 -4.26 4.59
CA ILE A 135 10.47 -3.70 5.25
C ILE A 135 10.36 -4.33 6.62
N SER A 136 10.24 -3.49 7.64
CA SER A 136 10.04 -3.92 9.01
C SER A 136 8.70 -3.38 9.48
N LEU A 137 7.81 -4.26 9.96
CA LEU A 137 6.53 -3.91 10.54
C LEU A 137 6.46 -4.37 11.97
N GLU A 138 5.83 -3.54 12.80
CA GLU A 138 5.48 -3.85 14.17
C GLU A 138 4.00 -3.55 14.40
N ASP A 139 3.33 -4.47 15.07
CA ASP A 139 2.00 -4.25 15.63
C ASP A 139 2.05 -3.10 16.66
N GLY A 140 1.01 -2.26 16.71
CA GLY A 140 0.95 -1.10 17.60
C GLY A 140 0.98 -1.44 19.10
N ARG A 141 0.79 -2.72 19.46
CA ARG A 141 0.96 -3.23 20.84
C ARG A 141 2.32 -3.90 21.08
N GLY A 142 3.20 -3.94 20.07
CA GLY A 142 4.49 -4.62 20.12
C GLY A 142 4.40 -6.14 20.25
N GLN A 143 3.22 -6.74 20.01
CA GLN A 143 2.99 -8.18 20.24
C GLN A 143 3.32 -9.04 19.02
N GLY A 144 3.65 -8.42 17.89
CA GLY A 144 4.03 -9.11 16.67
C GLY A 144 4.78 -8.19 15.72
N SER A 145 5.73 -8.77 14.99
CA SER A 145 6.47 -8.08 13.96
C SER A 145 6.58 -8.94 12.71
N VAL A 146 6.73 -8.29 11.56
CA VAL A 146 6.97 -8.92 10.28
C VAL A 146 8.13 -8.21 9.63
N GLN A 147 9.15 -8.96 9.19
CA GLN A 147 10.19 -8.43 8.33
C GLN A 147 10.07 -9.08 6.95
N VAL A 148 10.04 -8.25 5.91
CA VAL A 148 10.10 -8.70 4.52
C VAL A 148 11.42 -8.23 3.94
N THR A 149 12.18 -9.17 3.37
CA THR A 149 13.41 -8.86 2.66
C THR A 149 13.34 -9.45 1.26
N PHE A 150 13.42 -8.58 0.26
CA PHE A 150 13.44 -8.97 -1.14
C PHE A 150 14.86 -9.27 -1.55
N HIS A 151 15.07 -10.42 -2.17
CA HIS A 151 16.33 -10.73 -2.84
C HIS A 151 16.36 -10.10 -4.23
N GLU A 152 15.20 -10.07 -4.90
CA GLU A 152 15.03 -9.53 -6.23
C GLU A 152 13.61 -8.97 -6.39
N ILE A 153 13.48 -7.86 -7.12
CA ILE A 153 12.20 -7.30 -7.56
C ILE A 153 12.30 -7.08 -9.08
N ILE A 154 11.47 -7.79 -9.83
CA ILE A 154 11.43 -7.73 -11.29
C ILE A 154 10.21 -6.91 -11.69
N SER A 155 10.42 -5.90 -12.53
CA SER A 155 9.32 -5.12 -13.11
C SER A 155 8.50 -6.00 -14.07
N ASN A 156 7.18 -5.91 -13.98
CA ASN A 156 6.30 -6.55 -14.97
C ASN A 156 6.62 -5.99 -16.36
N GLN A 157 6.52 -6.84 -17.39
CA GLN A 157 6.58 -6.39 -18.78
C GLN A 157 5.42 -5.45 -19.07
N GLU A 158 5.66 -4.44 -19.90
CA GLU A 158 4.59 -3.55 -20.38
C GLU A 158 3.55 -4.39 -21.13
N LEU A 159 2.31 -4.37 -20.62
CA LEU A 159 1.19 -5.00 -21.30
C LEU A 159 0.83 -4.16 -22.53
N LYS A 160 0.84 -4.79 -23.70
CA LYS A 160 0.42 -4.13 -24.92
C LYS A 160 -1.11 -4.05 -24.97
N SER A 161 -1.62 -3.08 -25.72
CA SER A 161 -3.07 -2.88 -25.84
C SER A 161 -3.77 -4.11 -26.43
N GLU A 162 -3.08 -4.89 -27.26
CA GLU A 162 -3.59 -6.12 -27.87
C GLU A 162 -3.68 -7.30 -26.87
N GLU A 163 -2.93 -7.23 -25.76
CA GLU A 163 -2.87 -8.25 -24.72
C GLU A 163 -3.93 -8.02 -23.64
N LEU A 164 -4.48 -6.80 -23.56
CA LEU A 164 -5.62 -6.48 -22.72
C LEU A 164 -6.88 -7.06 -23.38
N GLY A 165 -7.33 -8.23 -22.88
CA GLY A 165 -8.49 -8.93 -23.39
C GLY A 165 -9.72 -8.01 -23.60
N ARG A 166 -10.46 -8.21 -24.70
CA ARG A 166 -11.62 -7.39 -25.05
C ARG A 166 -12.66 -7.45 -23.92
N VAL A 167 -12.90 -6.31 -23.26
CA VAL A 167 -14.01 -6.15 -22.33
C VAL A 167 -15.31 -6.24 -23.14
N SER A 168 -15.95 -7.41 -23.13
CA SER A 168 -17.24 -7.60 -23.78
C SER A 168 -18.29 -6.79 -23.03
N ARG A 169 -18.68 -5.65 -23.60
CA ARG A 169 -19.78 -4.83 -23.09
C ARG A 169 -21.05 -5.67 -23.17
N ARG A 170 -21.65 -6.00 -22.01
CA ARG A 170 -22.96 -6.65 -21.97
C ARG A 170 -23.96 -5.70 -22.66
N PRO A 171 -24.75 -6.14 -23.66
CA PRO A 171 -25.74 -5.28 -24.29
C PRO A 171 -26.76 -4.84 -23.24
N SER A 172 -27.02 -3.54 -23.17
CA SER A 172 -28.09 -2.94 -22.37
C SER A 172 -29.43 -3.50 -22.82
N ALA A 173 -30.26 -3.92 -21.86
CA ALA A 173 -31.60 -4.41 -22.12
C ALA A 173 -32.44 -3.35 -22.86
N PRO A 174 -33.32 -3.74 -23.79
CA PRO A 174 -34.17 -2.80 -24.50
C PRO A 174 -35.14 -2.13 -23.52
N GLU A 175 -35.23 -0.80 -23.63
CA GLU A 175 -36.20 0.04 -22.94
C GLU A 175 -37.61 -0.41 -23.31
N SER A 176 -38.39 -0.84 -22.32
CA SER A 176 -39.81 -1.15 -22.48
C SER A 176 -40.57 0.17 -22.72
N ALA A 177 -40.96 0.39 -23.98
CA ALA A 177 -41.88 1.46 -24.36
C ALA A 177 -43.23 1.27 -23.64
N SER A 178 -43.71 2.34 -23.01
CA SER A 178 -45.07 2.49 -22.51
C SER A 178 -45.93 3.22 -23.53
#